data_AF-A0A559MLV1-F1
#
_entry.id   AF-A0A559MLV1-F1
#
_cell.length_a   1.000
_cell.length_b   1.000
_cell.length_c   1.000
_cell.angle_alpha   90.00
_cell.angle_beta   90.00
_cell.angle_gamma   90.00
#
_symmetry.space_group_name_H-M   'P 1'
#
loop_
_entity.id
_entity.type
_entity.pdbx_description
1 polymer ?
#
loop_
_entity_poly.entity_id
_entity_poly.type
_entity_poly.pdbx_seq_one_letter_code
_entity_poly.pdbx_strand_id
1 'polypeptide(L)'
;MLIEVDGKQQNLRWVESQVDELDINIAFQRFESAVQEVEKLNNLAKSLKSNVVAQDFITFKADERALKLAGLITRELVDTHNELKKTERNVGWLAKLGFEDRAREAYLEARGNTIRKRSRQCIFEGDLKQYIWELSFVYFTIIRNTVSTFQACFPPLLMSACVKWAKEQVDSFNMILARQLSGTERGGQVWMGCMDQAKEHSRMLAEVGLDFKSLIGQDGGSIEQQAQDGPVGLGFM
;
A
#
# COMPACT_ATOMS: atom_id res chain seq x y z
N MET A 1 -9.16 5.89 -42.81
CA MET A 1 -8.58 4.60 -42.37
C MET A 1 -9.71 3.72 -41.88
N LEU A 2 -9.80 2.49 -42.39
CA LEU A 2 -10.81 1.51 -42.00
C LEU A 2 -10.14 0.43 -41.16
N ILE A 3 -10.85 -0.02 -40.14
CA ILE A 3 -10.42 -0.95 -39.11
C ILE A 3 -11.44 -2.09 -39.12
N GLU A 4 -11.00 -3.34 -39.20
CA GLU A 4 -11.91 -4.47 -39.14
C GLU A 4 -12.15 -4.88 -37.68
N VAL A 5 -13.41 -4.81 -37.25
CA VAL A 5 -13.86 -5.15 -35.89
C VAL A 5 -15.05 -6.09 -36.02
N ASP A 6 -14.95 -7.30 -35.47
CA ASP A 6 -15.99 -8.35 -35.52
C ASP A 6 -16.55 -8.60 -36.94
N GLY A 7 -15.67 -8.59 -37.95
CA GLY A 7 -16.03 -8.80 -39.35
C GLY A 7 -16.73 -7.60 -40.03
N LYS A 8 -16.77 -6.43 -39.38
CA LYS A 8 -17.28 -5.16 -39.95
C LYS A 8 -16.15 -4.14 -40.09
N GLN A 9 -16.14 -3.42 -41.20
CA GLN A 9 -15.24 -2.27 -41.38
C GLN A 9 -15.79 -1.04 -40.63
N GLN A 10 -15.08 -0.64 -39.58
CA GLN A 10 -15.31 0.58 -38.83
C GLN A 10 -14.29 1.64 -39.21
N ASN A 11 -14.62 2.91 -39.01
CA ASN A 11 -13.69 4.01 -39.21
C ASN A 11 -13.18 4.56 -37.87
N LEU A 12 -12.20 5.47 -37.92
CA LEU A 12 -11.67 6.12 -36.73
C LEU A 12 -12.73 6.90 -35.93
N ARG A 13 -13.80 7.39 -36.57
CA ARG A 13 -14.90 8.09 -35.90
C ARG A 13 -15.69 7.18 -34.96
N TRP A 14 -15.79 5.88 -35.27
CA TRP A 14 -16.38 4.92 -34.35
C TRP A 14 -15.55 4.79 -33.07
N VAL A 15 -14.21 4.74 -33.18
CA VAL A 15 -13.30 4.75 -32.02
C VAL A 15 -13.49 6.02 -31.19
N GLU A 16 -13.60 7.19 -31.84
CA GLU A 16 -13.86 8.45 -31.14
C GLU A 16 -15.17 8.40 -30.35
N SER A 17 -16.24 7.83 -30.92
CA SER A 17 -17.50 7.66 -30.19
C SER A 17 -17.37 6.75 -28.96
N GLN A 18 -16.51 5.72 -29.00
CA GLN A 18 -16.24 4.87 -27.84
C GLN A 18 -15.46 5.63 -26.75
N VAL A 19 -14.53 6.49 -27.17
CA VAL A 19 -13.77 7.35 -26.26
C VAL A 19 -14.67 8.42 -25.62
N ASP A 20 -15.61 8.98 -26.37
CA ASP A 20 -16.58 9.94 -25.84
C ASP A 20 -17.48 9.30 -24.77
N GLU A 21 -17.96 8.08 -24.99
CA GLU A 21 -18.74 7.31 -24.00
C GLU A 21 -17.92 7.03 -22.73
N LEU A 22 -16.64 6.66 -22.91
CA LEU A 22 -15.71 6.49 -21.80
C LEU A 22 -15.50 7.79 -21.01
N ASP A 23 -15.31 8.92 -21.69
CA ASP A 23 -15.15 10.22 -21.04
C ASP A 23 -16.41 10.61 -20.24
N ILE A 24 -17.61 10.27 -20.73
CA ILE A 24 -18.88 10.42 -20.01
C ILE A 24 -18.89 9.54 -18.74
N ASN A 25 -18.55 8.26 -18.85
CA ASN A 25 -18.53 7.36 -17.70
C ASN A 25 -17.50 7.78 -16.64
N ILE A 26 -16.32 8.26 -17.06
CA ILE A 26 -15.32 8.84 -16.17
C ILE A 26 -15.88 10.08 -15.46
N ALA A 27 -16.54 10.98 -16.20
CA ALA A 27 -17.11 12.21 -15.63
C ALA A 27 -18.19 11.92 -14.58
N PHE A 28 -19.02 10.90 -14.80
CA PHE A 28 -20.03 10.43 -13.85
C PHE A 28 -19.49 9.46 -12.78
N GLN A 29 -18.17 9.22 -12.73
CA GLN A 29 -17.51 8.29 -11.81
C GLN A 29 -18.12 6.88 -11.81
N ARG A 30 -18.56 6.42 -12.98
CA ARG A 30 -19.02 5.04 -13.19
C ARG A 30 -17.80 4.14 -13.43
N PHE A 31 -16.99 3.97 -12.39
CA PHE A 31 -15.67 3.35 -12.50
C PHE A 31 -15.69 1.93 -13.09
N GLU A 32 -16.64 1.08 -12.68
CA GLU A 32 -16.78 -0.27 -13.24
C GLU A 32 -16.94 -0.24 -14.77
N SER A 33 -17.88 0.57 -15.28
CA SER A 33 -18.13 0.73 -16.72
C SER A 33 -16.90 1.31 -17.44
N ALA A 34 -16.28 2.35 -16.87
CA ALA A 34 -15.13 3.00 -17.46
C ALA A 34 -13.92 2.06 -17.56
N VAL A 35 -13.65 1.24 -16.54
CA VAL A 35 -12.58 0.24 -16.57
C VAL A 35 -12.84 -0.79 -17.66
N GLN A 36 -14.06 -1.32 -17.74
CA GLN A 36 -14.43 -2.29 -18.78
C GLN A 36 -14.29 -1.70 -20.20
N GLU A 37 -14.59 -0.42 -20.39
CA GLU A 37 -14.41 0.28 -21.68
C GLU A 37 -12.94 0.46 -22.05
N VAL A 38 -12.07 0.80 -21.09
CA VAL A 38 -10.61 0.81 -21.30
C VAL A 38 -10.11 -0.58 -21.69
N GLU A 39 -10.55 -1.63 -21.00
CA GLU A 39 -10.18 -3.02 -21.34
C GLU A 39 -10.63 -3.38 -22.77
N LYS A 40 -11.85 -2.99 -23.18
CA LYS A 40 -12.36 -3.19 -24.55
C LYS A 40 -11.50 -2.47 -25.58
N LEU A 41 -11.14 -1.21 -25.36
CA LEU A 41 -10.28 -0.43 -26.26
C LEU A 41 -8.87 -1.06 -26.38
N ASN A 42 -8.30 -1.52 -25.26
CA ASN A 42 -7.01 -2.21 -25.26
C ASN A 42 -7.06 -3.55 -26.00
N ASN A 43 -8.12 -4.33 -25.83
CA ASN A 43 -8.31 -5.58 -26.56
C ASN A 43 -8.52 -5.34 -28.06
N LEU A 44 -9.28 -4.30 -28.41
CA LEU A 44 -9.42 -3.85 -29.79
C LEU A 44 -8.05 -3.51 -30.38
N ALA A 45 -7.25 -2.67 -29.73
CA ALA A 45 -5.92 -2.31 -30.21
C ALA A 45 -5.04 -3.55 -30.45
N LYS A 46 -5.05 -4.52 -29.53
CA LYS A 46 -4.31 -5.79 -29.65
C LYS A 46 -4.76 -6.67 -30.82
N SER A 47 -6.03 -6.57 -31.23
CA SER A 47 -6.57 -7.34 -32.37
C SER A 47 -6.10 -6.80 -33.73
N LEU A 48 -5.73 -5.51 -33.80
CA LEU A 48 -5.40 -4.80 -35.04
C LEU A 48 -3.93 -4.93 -35.45
N LYS A 49 -3.37 -6.14 -35.36
CA LYS A 49 -1.93 -6.41 -35.59
C LYS A 49 -1.43 -6.00 -36.98
N SER A 50 -2.31 -5.93 -37.98
CA SER A 50 -1.97 -5.55 -39.36
C SER A 50 -1.96 -4.04 -39.59
N ASN A 51 -2.51 -3.24 -38.67
CA ASN A 51 -2.63 -1.79 -38.80
C ASN A 51 -2.03 -1.08 -37.58
N VAL A 52 -0.70 -0.95 -37.61
CA VAL A 52 0.10 -0.34 -36.52
C VAL A 52 -0.37 1.08 -36.21
N VAL A 53 -0.69 1.89 -37.22
CA VAL A 53 -1.14 3.28 -37.00
C VAL A 53 -2.48 3.33 -36.24
N ALA A 54 -3.42 2.44 -36.56
CA ALA A 54 -4.67 2.33 -35.82
C ALA A 54 -4.45 1.80 -34.41
N GLN A 55 -3.58 0.81 -34.24
CA GLN A 55 -3.22 0.26 -32.94
C GLN A 55 -2.63 1.34 -32.02
N ASP A 56 -1.64 2.09 -32.49
CA ASP A 56 -0.97 3.15 -31.73
C ASP A 56 -1.96 4.26 -31.34
N PHE A 57 -2.83 4.67 -32.27
CA PHE A 57 -3.85 5.69 -32.00
C PHE A 57 -4.84 5.26 -30.90
N ILE A 58 -5.37 4.03 -30.98
CA ILE A 58 -6.33 3.52 -30.00
C ILE A 58 -5.65 3.35 -28.64
N THR A 59 -4.44 2.79 -28.62
CA THR A 59 -3.65 2.59 -27.40
C THR A 59 -3.38 3.93 -26.72
N PHE A 60 -2.92 4.93 -27.48
CA PHE A 60 -2.69 6.28 -26.95
C PHE A 60 -3.94 6.88 -26.30
N LYS A 61 -5.11 6.78 -26.97
CA LYS A 61 -6.37 7.28 -26.42
C LYS A 61 -6.80 6.52 -25.17
N ALA A 62 -6.67 5.19 -25.17
CA ALA A 62 -7.00 4.35 -24.02
C ALA A 62 -6.11 4.65 -22.82
N ASP A 63 -4.79 4.80 -23.03
CA ASP A 63 -3.81 5.07 -21.99
C ASP A 63 -4.04 6.44 -21.32
N GLU A 64 -4.37 7.47 -22.11
CA GLU A 64 -4.68 8.80 -21.57
C GLU A 64 -5.88 8.75 -20.60
N ARG A 65 -6.93 8.00 -20.97
CA ARG A 65 -8.13 7.84 -20.12
C ARG A 65 -7.85 6.91 -18.95
N ALA A 66 -7.07 5.85 -19.13
CA ALA A 66 -6.65 4.96 -18.06
C ALA A 66 -5.89 5.72 -16.98
N LEU A 67 -4.97 6.62 -17.35
CA LEU A 67 -4.24 7.50 -16.43
C LEU A 67 -5.18 8.40 -15.61
N LYS A 68 -6.14 9.05 -16.27
CA LYS A 68 -7.13 9.92 -15.63
C LYS A 68 -8.03 9.14 -14.67
N LEU A 69 -8.56 8.01 -15.14
CA LEU A 69 -9.42 7.11 -14.37
C LEU A 69 -8.68 6.55 -13.15
N ALA A 70 -7.45 6.08 -13.33
CA ALA A 70 -6.60 5.59 -12.24
C ALA A 70 -6.34 6.69 -11.19
N GLY A 71 -6.16 7.94 -11.61
CA GLY A 71 -6.03 9.07 -10.68
C GLY A 71 -7.27 9.26 -9.79
N LEU A 72 -8.46 9.16 -10.37
CA LEU A 72 -9.72 9.28 -9.64
C LEU A 72 -9.95 8.11 -8.68
N ILE A 73 -9.72 6.88 -9.14
CA ILE A 73 -9.88 5.67 -8.30
C ILE A 73 -8.84 5.66 -7.18
N THR A 74 -7.60 6.09 -7.44
CA THR A 74 -6.57 6.23 -6.40
C THR A 74 -7.01 7.20 -5.31
N ARG A 75 -7.65 8.32 -5.68
CA ARG A 75 -8.21 9.25 -4.71
C ARG A 75 -9.33 8.60 -3.89
N GLU A 76 -10.26 7.89 -4.52
CA GLU A 76 -11.32 7.17 -3.79
C GLU A 76 -10.73 6.11 -2.84
N LEU A 77 -9.68 5.40 -3.26
CA LEU A 77 -8.94 4.43 -2.43
C LEU A 77 -8.35 5.11 -1.19
N VAL A 78 -7.73 6.28 -1.33
CA VAL A 78 -7.21 7.05 -0.20
C VAL A 78 -8.35 7.53 0.71
N ASP A 79 -9.48 7.97 0.17
CA ASP A 79 -10.60 8.46 0.97
C ASP A 79 -11.35 7.34 1.72
N THR A 80 -11.26 6.09 1.22
CA THR A 80 -12.04 4.94 1.73
C THR A 80 -11.20 3.74 2.16
N HIS A 81 -9.89 3.96 2.42
CA HIS A 81 -8.91 2.91 2.73
C HIS A 81 -9.22 2.05 3.98
N ASN A 82 -10.19 2.47 4.80
CA ASN A 82 -10.64 1.75 6.01
C ASN A 82 -11.81 0.80 5.72
N GLU A 83 -12.41 0.87 4.53
CA GLU A 83 -13.52 0.02 4.11
C GLU A 83 -13.00 -1.12 3.22
N LEU A 84 -12.97 -2.35 3.75
CA LEU A 84 -12.41 -3.52 3.06
C LEU A 84 -12.99 -3.71 1.64
N LYS A 85 -14.31 -3.70 1.50
CA LYS A 85 -14.99 -3.93 0.21
C LYS A 85 -14.67 -2.85 -0.82
N LYS A 86 -14.53 -1.59 -0.39
CA LYS A 86 -14.17 -0.48 -1.29
C LYS A 86 -12.69 -0.57 -1.67
N THR A 87 -11.84 -0.92 -0.72
CA THR A 87 -10.41 -1.16 -0.97
C THR A 87 -10.22 -2.27 -2.00
N GLU A 88 -10.85 -3.42 -1.81
CA GLU A 88 -10.80 -4.55 -2.74
C GLU A 88 -11.24 -4.15 -4.15
N ARG A 89 -12.38 -3.45 -4.25
CA ARG A 89 -12.91 -2.95 -5.53
C ARG A 89 -11.96 -1.97 -6.22
N ASN A 90 -11.47 -0.96 -5.50
CA ASN A 90 -10.63 0.08 -6.07
C ASN A 90 -9.26 -0.47 -6.49
N VAL A 91 -8.67 -1.36 -5.69
CA VAL A 91 -7.43 -2.06 -6.03
C VAL A 91 -7.64 -2.96 -7.25
N GLY A 92 -8.76 -3.69 -7.31
CA GLY A 92 -9.11 -4.52 -8.47
C GLY A 92 -9.25 -3.71 -9.76
N TRP A 93 -9.86 -2.53 -9.71
CA TRP A 93 -9.92 -1.62 -10.86
C TRP A 93 -8.54 -1.09 -11.26
N LEU A 94 -7.73 -0.66 -10.30
CA LEU A 94 -6.37 -0.17 -10.58
C LEU A 94 -5.49 -1.28 -11.16
N ALA A 95 -5.67 -2.53 -10.71
CA ALA A 95 -4.98 -3.69 -11.25
C ALA A 95 -5.32 -3.95 -12.72
N LYS A 96 -6.61 -3.94 -13.07
CA LYS A 96 -7.07 -4.06 -14.46
C LYS A 96 -6.52 -2.96 -15.38
N LEU A 97 -6.31 -1.76 -14.83
CA LEU A 97 -5.72 -0.63 -15.55
C LEU A 97 -4.18 -0.66 -15.58
N GLY A 98 -3.52 -1.59 -14.87
CA GLY A 98 -2.05 -1.67 -14.79
C GLY A 98 -1.39 -0.71 -13.78
N PHE A 99 -2.14 -0.19 -12.81
CA PHE A 99 -1.68 0.77 -11.80
C PHE A 99 -1.58 0.15 -10.39
N GLU A 100 -1.22 -1.13 -10.29
CA GLU A 100 -1.11 -1.86 -9.01
C GLU A 100 -0.09 -1.23 -8.06
N ASP A 101 1.09 -0.85 -8.57
CA ASP A 101 2.14 -0.22 -7.77
C ASP A 101 1.67 1.11 -7.17
N ARG A 102 0.95 1.91 -7.96
CA ARG A 102 0.35 3.17 -7.52
C ARG A 102 -0.72 2.94 -6.44
N ALA A 103 -1.56 1.91 -6.61
CA ALA A 103 -2.57 1.55 -5.62
C ALA A 103 -1.93 1.18 -4.28
N ARG A 104 -0.86 0.36 -4.34
CA ARG A 104 -0.10 -0.09 -3.17
C ARG A 104 0.50 1.10 -2.42
N GLU A 105 1.22 1.97 -3.12
CA GLU A 105 1.88 3.13 -2.53
C GLU A 105 0.87 4.07 -1.87
N ALA A 106 -0.20 4.43 -2.59
CA ALA A 106 -1.23 5.32 -2.08
C ALA A 106 -1.95 4.73 -0.85
N TYR A 107 -2.24 3.43 -0.87
CA TYR A 107 -2.86 2.74 0.26
C TYR A 107 -1.96 2.74 1.50
N LEU A 108 -0.70 2.29 1.37
CA LEU A 108 0.24 2.22 2.50
C LEU A 108 0.56 3.62 3.05
N GLU A 109 0.68 4.63 2.18
CA GLU A 109 0.84 6.03 2.60
C GLU A 109 -0.37 6.51 3.41
N ALA A 110 -1.61 6.27 2.94
CA ALA A 110 -2.82 6.67 3.64
C ALA A 110 -2.96 5.98 5.02
N ARG A 111 -2.58 4.71 5.11
CA ARG A 111 -2.53 3.97 6.38
C ARG A 111 -1.46 4.51 7.33
N GLY A 112 -0.28 4.87 6.82
CA GLY A 112 0.76 5.55 7.61
C GLY A 112 0.32 6.92 8.12
N ASN A 113 -0.37 7.71 7.29
CA ASN A 113 -0.98 8.97 7.69
C ASN A 113 -2.04 8.78 8.78
N THR A 114 -2.80 7.69 8.72
CA THR A 114 -3.76 7.33 9.78
C THR A 114 -3.05 7.07 11.11
N ILE A 115 -1.94 6.31 11.11
CA ILE A 115 -1.13 6.06 12.32
C ILE A 115 -0.66 7.40 12.90
N ARG A 116 -0.02 8.25 12.10
CA ARG A 116 0.48 9.56 12.54
C ARG A 116 -0.62 10.45 13.12
N LYS A 117 -1.80 10.46 12.49
CA LYS A 117 -2.95 11.24 12.96
C LYS A 117 -3.46 10.72 14.30
N ARG A 118 -3.61 9.41 14.45
CA ARG A 118 -4.11 8.77 15.68
C ARG A 118 -3.10 8.85 16.82
N SER A 119 -1.82 8.64 16.54
CA SER A 119 -0.76 8.74 17.56
C SER A 119 -0.65 10.16 18.13
N ARG A 120 -0.93 11.20 17.34
CA ARG A 120 -0.99 12.60 17.82
C ARG A 120 -2.20 12.87 18.71
N GLN A 121 -3.24 12.04 18.66
CA GLN A 121 -4.41 12.16 19.54
C GLN A 121 -4.17 11.51 20.90
N CYS A 122 -3.16 10.65 21.04
CA CYS A 122 -2.67 10.18 22.32
C CYS A 122 -1.88 11.31 22.98
N ILE A 123 -2.46 11.96 23.99
CA ILE A 123 -1.83 13.08 24.71
C ILE A 123 -1.23 12.54 25.99
N PHE A 124 -0.01 12.96 26.33
CA PHE A 124 0.61 12.59 27.59
C PHE A 124 0.01 13.41 28.74
N GLU A 125 -0.63 12.73 29.69
CA GLU A 125 -1.31 13.34 30.84
C GLU A 125 -0.60 13.07 32.19
N GLY A 126 0.66 12.63 32.16
CA GLY A 126 1.47 12.37 33.35
C GLY A 126 1.62 10.89 33.72
N ASP A 127 0.77 10.01 33.18
CA ASP A 127 0.94 8.56 33.30
C ASP A 127 1.66 7.98 32.07
N LEU A 128 2.94 7.64 32.25
CA LEU A 128 3.77 7.07 31.20
C LEU A 128 3.29 5.69 30.74
N LYS A 129 2.80 4.84 31.66
CA LYS A 129 2.34 3.49 31.30
C LYS A 129 1.09 3.57 30.46
N GLN A 130 0.12 4.41 30.86
CA GLN A 130 -1.09 4.63 30.07
C GLN A 130 -0.75 5.18 28.68
N TYR A 131 0.14 6.17 28.61
CA TYR A 131 0.54 6.77 27.33
C TYR A 131 1.18 5.76 26.36
N ILE A 132 2.11 4.92 26.85
CA ILE A 132 2.72 3.86 26.03
C ILE A 132 1.70 2.80 25.64
N TRP A 133 0.77 2.45 26.53
CA TRP A 133 -0.32 1.52 26.22
C TRP A 133 -1.18 2.04 25.06
N GLU A 134 -1.61 3.30 25.11
CA GLU A 134 -2.44 3.92 24.06
C GLU A 134 -1.69 3.99 22.72
N LEU A 135 -0.43 4.45 22.74
CA LEU A 135 0.39 4.52 21.52
C LEU A 135 0.62 3.15 20.90
N SER A 136 1.04 2.17 21.70
CA SER A 136 1.29 0.82 21.20
C SER A 136 -0.01 0.21 20.64
N PHE A 137 -1.14 0.38 21.33
CA PHE A 137 -2.43 -0.07 20.85
C PHE A 137 -2.77 0.51 19.48
N VAL A 138 -2.62 1.84 19.30
CA VAL A 138 -2.87 2.53 18.03
C VAL A 138 -1.97 2.00 16.91
N TYR A 139 -0.65 1.91 17.14
CA TYR A 139 0.30 1.45 16.13
C TYR A 139 -0.01 0.01 15.70
N PHE A 140 0.00 -0.94 16.64
CA PHE A 140 -0.13 -2.35 16.32
C PHE A 140 -1.50 -2.72 15.77
N THR A 141 -2.58 -2.08 16.25
CA THR A 141 -3.93 -2.29 15.70
C THR A 141 -4.02 -1.84 14.25
N ILE A 142 -3.49 -0.65 13.93
CA ILE A 142 -3.56 -0.11 12.57
C ILE A 142 -2.66 -0.94 11.64
N ILE A 143 -1.46 -1.32 12.06
CA ILE A 143 -0.56 -2.19 11.29
C ILE A 143 -1.24 -3.52 10.99
N ARG A 144 -1.76 -4.21 12.02
CA ARG A 144 -2.46 -5.49 11.87
C ARG A 144 -3.62 -5.40 10.88
N ASN A 145 -4.47 -4.37 11.01
CA ASN A 145 -5.59 -4.17 10.10
C ASN A 145 -5.15 -3.83 8.67
N THR A 146 -4.06 -3.07 8.51
CA THR A 146 -3.47 -2.78 7.20
C THR A 146 -2.99 -4.05 6.53
N VAL A 147 -2.23 -4.88 7.23
CA VAL A 147 -1.66 -6.13 6.67
C VAL A 147 -2.78 -7.11 6.31
N SER A 148 -3.78 -7.28 7.18
CA SER A 148 -4.93 -8.15 6.90
C SER A 148 -5.72 -7.68 5.66
N THR A 149 -5.98 -6.37 5.55
CA THR A 149 -6.63 -5.81 4.35
C THR A 149 -5.76 -5.97 3.12
N PHE A 150 -4.45 -5.77 3.27
CA PHE A 150 -3.51 -5.88 2.16
C PHE A 150 -3.47 -7.30 1.60
N GLN A 151 -3.42 -8.32 2.47
CA GLN A 151 -3.48 -9.73 2.09
C GLN A 151 -4.77 -10.10 1.35
N ALA A 152 -5.90 -9.45 1.69
CA ALA A 152 -7.19 -9.70 1.05
C ALA A 152 -7.35 -8.98 -0.29
N CYS A 153 -6.75 -7.79 -0.46
CA CYS A 153 -7.06 -6.91 -1.59
C CYS A 153 -5.94 -6.82 -2.64
N PHE A 154 -4.69 -7.12 -2.27
CA PHE A 154 -3.54 -6.94 -3.16
C PHE A 154 -2.94 -8.28 -3.61
N PRO A 155 -2.35 -8.34 -4.82
CA PRO A 155 -1.62 -9.51 -5.27
C PRO A 155 -0.49 -9.91 -4.30
N PRO A 156 -0.27 -11.23 -4.05
CA PRO A 156 0.79 -11.70 -3.16
C PRO A 156 2.20 -11.21 -3.51
N LEU A 157 2.46 -10.95 -4.80
CA LEU A 157 3.73 -10.43 -5.32
C LEU A 157 4.12 -9.07 -4.70
N LEU A 158 3.13 -8.29 -4.25
CA LEU A 158 3.34 -6.96 -3.65
C LEU A 158 3.51 -6.99 -2.13
N MET A 159 3.42 -8.18 -1.51
CA MET A 159 3.43 -8.32 -0.05
C MET A 159 4.73 -7.81 0.59
N SER A 160 5.88 -7.94 -0.09
CA SER A 160 7.18 -7.47 0.42
C SER A 160 7.19 -5.98 0.78
N ALA A 161 6.48 -5.15 0.00
CA ALA A 161 6.33 -3.73 0.29
C ALA A 161 5.46 -3.47 1.54
N CYS A 162 4.41 -4.27 1.74
CA CYS A 162 3.58 -4.19 2.95
C CYS A 162 4.37 -4.60 4.20
N VAL A 163 5.19 -5.65 4.12
CA VAL A 163 6.08 -6.08 5.21
C VAL A 163 7.10 -4.99 5.53
N LYS A 164 7.73 -4.40 4.50
CA LYS A 164 8.66 -3.28 4.66
C LYS A 164 7.98 -2.10 5.36
N TRP A 165 6.79 -1.70 4.90
CA TRP A 165 6.00 -0.63 5.51
C TRP A 165 5.69 -0.93 6.98
N ALA A 166 5.26 -2.15 7.30
CA ALA A 166 4.93 -2.55 8.67
C ALA A 166 6.16 -2.44 9.59
N LYS A 167 7.33 -2.86 9.11
CA LYS A 167 8.60 -2.68 9.84
C LYS A 167 8.90 -1.21 10.10
N GLU A 168 8.80 -0.34 9.09
CA GLU A 168 9.03 1.10 9.24
C GLU A 168 8.09 1.75 10.28
N GLN A 169 6.84 1.27 10.38
CA GLN A 169 5.92 1.74 11.42
C GLN A 169 6.32 1.25 12.82
N VAL A 170 6.81 0.01 12.94
CA VAL A 170 7.34 -0.52 14.22
C VAL A 170 8.60 0.23 14.64
N ASP A 171 9.51 0.50 13.71
CA ASP A 171 10.73 1.28 13.98
C ASP A 171 10.37 2.72 14.45
N SER A 172 9.38 3.34 13.81
CA SER A 172 8.86 4.66 14.24
C SER A 172 8.27 4.62 15.65
N PHE A 173 7.56 3.55 16.01
CA PHE A 173 7.07 3.35 17.37
C PHE A 173 8.22 3.17 18.37
N ASN A 174 9.23 2.35 18.03
CA ASN A 174 10.40 2.12 18.87
C ASN A 174 11.18 3.42 19.17
N MET A 175 11.30 4.32 18.19
CA MET A 175 11.91 5.64 18.42
C MET A 175 11.14 6.47 19.46
N ILE A 176 9.80 6.43 19.42
CA ILE A 176 8.97 7.11 20.41
C ILE A 176 9.14 6.44 21.77
N LEU A 177 9.08 5.11 21.82
CA LEU A 177 9.25 4.33 23.05
C LEU A 177 10.59 4.62 23.72
N ALA A 178 11.70 4.55 22.98
CA ALA A 178 13.05 4.83 23.49
C ALA A 178 13.15 6.25 24.05
N ARG A 179 12.59 7.24 23.34
CA ARG A 179 12.55 8.64 23.80
C ARG A 179 11.75 8.81 25.09
N GLN A 180 10.61 8.15 25.22
CA GLN A 180 9.77 8.28 26.41
C GLN A 180 10.38 7.56 27.63
N LEU A 181 11.10 6.48 27.40
CA LEU A 181 11.73 5.70 28.46
C LEU A 181 13.13 6.20 28.84
N SER A 182 13.72 7.14 28.11
CA SER A 182 15.09 7.62 28.35
C SER A 182 15.30 8.23 29.76
N GLY A 183 14.24 8.72 30.39
CA GLY A 183 14.27 9.25 31.76
C GLY A 183 14.01 8.19 32.85
N THR A 184 13.77 6.94 32.48
CA THR A 184 13.47 5.85 33.41
C THR A 184 14.67 4.92 33.60
N GLU A 185 14.83 4.36 34.80
CA GLU A 185 15.86 3.37 35.07
C GLU A 185 15.64 2.12 34.20
N ARG A 186 16.63 1.77 33.39
CA ARG A 186 16.57 0.59 32.53
C ARG A 186 16.45 -0.67 33.38
N GLY A 187 15.43 -1.48 33.11
CA GLY A 187 15.12 -2.66 33.92
C GLY A 187 14.38 -2.35 35.23
N GLY A 188 14.10 -1.08 35.52
CA GLY A 188 13.20 -0.69 36.61
C GLY A 188 11.75 -1.11 36.34
N GLN A 189 10.91 -1.09 37.38
CA GLN A 189 9.52 -1.55 37.29
C GLN A 189 8.68 -0.78 36.25
N VAL A 190 8.93 0.51 36.09
CA VAL A 190 8.24 1.35 35.10
C VAL A 190 8.69 1.00 33.68
N TRP A 191 10.00 0.86 33.47
CA TRP A 191 10.58 0.45 32.18
C TRP A 191 10.03 -0.90 31.73
N MET A 192 10.08 -1.91 32.61
CA MET A 192 9.58 -3.26 32.31
C MET A 192 8.09 -3.26 31.99
N GLY A 193 7.28 -2.54 32.78
CA GLY A 193 5.83 -2.46 32.53
C GLY A 193 5.48 -1.87 31.16
N CYS A 194 6.17 -0.79 30.74
CA CYS A 194 5.95 -0.19 29.42
C CYS A 194 6.40 -1.11 28.29
N MET A 195 7.54 -1.79 28.49
CA MET A 195 8.08 -2.74 27.51
C MET A 195 7.18 -3.97 27.35
N ASP A 196 6.63 -4.50 28.44
CA ASP A 196 5.74 -5.65 28.43
C ASP A 196 4.43 -5.32 27.73
N GLN A 197 3.86 -4.13 27.96
CA GLN A 197 2.67 -3.66 27.23
C GLN A 197 2.92 -3.55 25.73
N ALA A 198 4.05 -2.95 25.34
CA ALA A 198 4.43 -2.84 23.93
C ALA A 198 4.60 -4.23 23.27
N LYS A 199 5.22 -5.17 23.98
CA LYS A 199 5.39 -6.56 23.53
C LYS A 199 4.08 -7.35 23.50
N GLU A 200 3.13 -7.04 24.37
CA GLU A 200 1.82 -7.67 24.35
C GLU A 200 1.06 -7.26 23.10
N HIS A 201 0.99 -5.96 22.81
CA HIS A 201 0.31 -5.48 21.60
C HIS A 201 1.00 -5.93 20.31
N SER A 202 2.33 -6.08 20.30
CA SER A 202 3.02 -6.57 19.09
C SER A 202 2.64 -8.00 18.72
N ARG A 203 2.09 -8.81 19.65
CA ARG A 203 1.56 -10.15 19.34
C ARG A 203 0.39 -10.13 18.36
N MET A 204 -0.35 -9.03 18.26
CA MET A 204 -1.40 -8.86 17.23
C MET A 204 -0.83 -9.06 15.82
N LEU A 205 0.45 -8.78 15.60
CA LEU A 205 1.10 -8.95 14.30
C LEU A 205 1.29 -10.43 13.92
N ALA A 206 1.36 -11.33 14.89
CA ALA A 206 1.47 -12.77 14.63
C ALA A 206 0.18 -13.32 13.97
N GLU A 207 -0.99 -12.73 14.25
CA GLU A 207 -2.26 -13.11 13.61
C GLU A 207 -2.26 -12.91 12.10
N VAL A 208 -1.42 -12.01 11.61
CA VAL A 208 -1.28 -11.68 10.18
C VAL A 208 0.05 -12.17 9.60
N GLY A 209 0.75 -13.06 10.32
CA GLY A 209 1.98 -13.71 9.86
C GLY A 209 3.24 -12.84 9.94
N LEU A 210 3.25 -11.77 10.75
CA LEU A 210 4.42 -10.94 10.99
C LEU A 210 5.01 -11.21 12.38
N ASP A 211 6.27 -11.64 12.45
CA ASP A 211 7.00 -11.78 13.70
C ASP A 211 8.01 -10.64 13.87
N PHE A 212 7.58 -9.59 14.57
CA PHE A 212 8.43 -8.45 14.96
C PHE A 212 8.65 -8.39 16.47
N LYS A 213 8.40 -9.47 17.20
CA LYS A 213 8.50 -9.49 18.66
C LYS A 213 9.91 -9.14 19.14
N SER A 214 10.93 -9.61 18.42
CA SER A 214 12.35 -9.31 18.71
C SER A 214 12.72 -7.86 18.43
N LEU A 215 11.99 -7.16 17.55
CA LEU A 215 12.28 -5.77 17.18
C LEU A 215 11.81 -4.77 18.24
N ILE A 216 10.91 -5.14 19.14
CA ILE A 216 10.36 -4.20 20.13
C ILE A 216 11.40 -3.85 21.18
N GLY A 217 11.70 -2.56 21.30
CA GLY A 217 12.69 -2.06 22.26
C GLY A 217 14.15 -2.33 21.88
N GLN A 218 14.42 -2.75 20.65
CA GLN A 218 15.77 -2.68 20.09
C GLN A 218 16.00 -1.24 19.60
N ASP A 219 16.96 -0.54 20.21
CA ASP A 219 17.51 0.67 19.61
C ASP A 219 18.04 0.28 18.23
N GLY A 220 17.68 1.03 17.18
CA GLY A 220 17.94 0.72 15.76
C GLY A 220 19.41 0.59 15.33
N GLY A 221 20.34 0.28 16.24
CA GLY A 221 21.77 0.06 15.99
C GLY A 221 22.26 -1.39 16.14
N SER A 222 21.41 -2.38 16.42
CA SER A 222 21.89 -3.76 16.67
C SER A 222 22.10 -4.63 15.41
N ILE A 223 21.71 -4.16 14.22
CA ILE A 223 21.85 -4.96 12.99
C ILE A 223 23.26 -4.84 12.38
N GLU A 224 24.07 -3.84 12.75
CA GLU A 224 25.41 -3.65 12.16
C GLU A 224 26.53 -4.49 12.80
N GLN A 225 26.29 -5.23 13.89
CA GLN A 225 27.35 -5.96 14.61
C GLN A 225 27.41 -7.48 14.38
N GLN A 226 26.57 -8.05 13.51
CA GLN A 226 26.64 -9.50 13.19
C GLN A 226 27.31 -9.83 11.84
N ALA A 227 27.90 -8.85 11.15
CA ALA A 227 28.60 -9.05 9.87
C ALA A 227 30.14 -9.02 9.95
N GLN A 228 30.74 -8.92 11.14
CA GLN A 228 32.20 -8.83 11.31
C GLN A 228 32.75 -9.78 12.38
N ASP A 229 32.37 -11.06 12.33
CA ASP A 229 33.12 -12.08 13.07
C ASP A 229 33.25 -13.36 12.23
N GLY A 230 33.95 -13.22 11.10
CA GLY A 230 34.51 -14.31 10.34
C GLY A 230 36.04 -14.23 10.43
N PRO A 231 36.75 -15.30 10.84
CA PRO A 231 38.20 -15.23 11.01
C PRO A 231 38.87 -15.02 9.66
N VAL A 232 39.59 -13.91 9.52
CA VAL A 232 40.48 -13.64 8.40
C VAL A 232 41.70 -14.55 8.54
N GLY A 233 41.64 -15.70 7.89
CA GLY A 233 42.79 -16.59 7.72
C GLY A 233 43.74 -16.02 6.66
N LEU A 234 44.83 -15.40 7.11
CA LEU A 234 46.02 -15.12 6.31
C LEU A 234 46.68 -16.44 5.87
N GLY A 235 46.94 -16.56 4.57
CA GLY A 235 47.74 -17.65 4.00
C GLY A 235 48.41 -17.20 2.71
N PHE A 236 49.61 -16.65 2.84
CA PHE A 236 50.57 -16.47 1.75
C PHE A 236 51.17 -17.84 1.38
N MET A 237 50.98 -18.29 0.14
CA MET A 237 52.01 -18.77 -0.82
C MET A 237 51.35 -19.26 -2.10
#